data_AF-A0A562FAU0-F1
#
_entry.id   AF-A0A562FAU0-F1
#
_cell.length_a   1.000
_cell.length_b   1.000
_cell.length_c   1.000
_cell.angle_alpha   90.00
_cell.angle_beta   90.00
_cell.angle_gamma   90.00
#
_symmetry.space_group_name_H-M   'P 1'
#
loop_
_entity.id
_entity.type
_entity.pdbx_description
1 polymer ?
#
loop_
_entity_poly.entity_id
_entity_poly.type
_entity_poly.pdbx_seq_one_letter_code
_entity_poly.pdbx_strand_id
1 'polypeptide(L)' 'MSMEHTNWVIWHFGGLNMSEVDEHDLLKGLSERLKAEQRALLLAAAKNGDLPAQSTLQRVAQLELNIAAIENTLTDKA' A
#
# COMPACT_ATOMS: atom_id res chain seq x y z
N MET A 1 -53.52 9.09 16.64
CA MET A 1 -53.28 9.42 15.21
C MET A 1 -52.29 10.58 15.14
N SER A 2 -51.17 10.37 14.45
CA SER A 2 -50.24 11.32 13.82
C SER A 2 -48.84 10.69 13.87
N MET A 3 -48.54 9.83 12.90
CA MET A 3 -47.67 10.09 11.73
C MET A 3 -46.19 9.80 12.05
N GLU A 4 -45.75 8.67 11.51
CA GLU A 4 -44.38 8.19 11.52
C GLU A 4 -43.45 9.17 10.79
N HIS A 5 -42.34 9.55 11.45
CA HIS A 5 -41.14 9.96 10.74
C HIS A 5 -40.26 8.73 10.58
N THR A 6 -40.45 8.06 9.45
CA THR A 6 -39.58 6.99 8.98
C THR A 6 -38.27 7.57 8.43
N ASN A 7 -37.21 6.78 8.58
CA ASN A 7 -35.97 6.75 7.78
C ASN A 7 -34.88 7.79 8.09
N TRP A 8 -33.64 7.41 8.43
CA TRP A 8 -32.89 6.24 7.96
C TRP A 8 -32.34 5.38 9.10
N VAL A 9 -32.93 4.19 9.30
CA VAL A 9 -32.29 3.12 10.04
C VAL A 9 -31.13 2.60 9.19
N ILE A 10 -29.96 2.58 9.81
CA ILE A 10 -28.70 2.03 9.33
C ILE A 10 -28.96 0.70 8.61
N TRP A 11 -28.80 0.69 7.29
CA TRP A 11 -28.85 -0.53 6.50
C TRP A 11 -27.73 -1.46 6.97
N HIS A 12 -28.11 -2.50 7.72
CA HIS A 12 -27.28 -3.65 8.02
C HIS A 12 -27.24 -4.58 6.79
N PHE A 13 -26.54 -4.16 5.75
CA PHE A 13 -26.14 -5.05 4.66
C PHE A 13 -24.61 -5.14 4.62
N GLY A 14 -24.08 -6.27 5.08
CA GLY A 14 -22.78 -6.79 4.63
C GLY A 14 -21.56 -5.95 4.96
N GLY A 15 -21.30 -5.73 6.25
CA GLY A 15 -19.98 -5.85 6.89
C GLY A 15 -18.71 -5.49 6.10
N LEU A 16 -18.60 -4.30 5.53
CA LEU A 16 -17.31 -3.67 5.29
C LEU A 16 -17.42 -2.20 5.67
N ASN A 17 -17.14 -1.94 6.96
CA ASN A 17 -16.96 -0.58 7.42
C ASN A 17 -15.66 -0.06 6.79
N MET A 18 -15.76 0.95 5.94
CA MET A 18 -14.60 1.54 5.24
C MET A 18 -13.62 2.20 6.22
N SER A 19 -13.98 2.29 7.51
CA SER A 19 -13.14 2.71 8.63
C SER A 19 -12.30 1.59 9.26
N GLU A 20 -12.36 0.36 8.75
CA GLU A 20 -11.71 -0.82 9.34
C GLU A 20 -10.79 -1.52 8.34
N VAL A 21 -10.32 -0.82 7.29
CA VAL A 21 -9.12 -1.31 6.60
C VAL A 21 -7.97 -1.04 7.54
N ASP A 22 -7.43 -2.11 8.12
CA ASP A 22 -6.32 -2.03 9.06
C ASP A 22 -5.18 -1.24 8.41
N GLU A 23 -4.77 -0.14 9.05
CA GLU A 23 -3.66 0.69 8.60
C GLU A 23 -2.41 -0.16 8.38
N HIS A 24 -2.23 -1.19 9.23
CA HIS A 24 -1.18 -2.18 9.09
C HIS A 24 -1.28 -2.94 7.76
N ASP A 25 -2.47 -3.43 7.39
CA ASP A 25 -2.68 -4.14 6.12
C ASP A 25 -2.52 -3.24 4.90
N LEU A 26 -2.91 -1.97 5.00
CA LEU A 26 -2.68 -0.97 3.95
C LEU A 26 -1.19 -0.72 3.70
N LEU A 27 -0.44 -0.51 4.78
CA LEU A 27 0.99 -0.27 4.74
C LEU A 27 1.74 -1.52 4.24
N LYS A 28 1.36 -2.71 4.70
CA LYS A 28 1.89 -3.97 4.20
C LYS A 28 1.62 -4.13 2.70
N GLY A 29 0.38 -3.90 2.26
CA GLY A 29 0.01 -3.96 0.85
C GLY A 29 0.74 -2.94 -0.02
N LEU A 30 1.06 -1.75 0.51
CA LEU A 30 1.91 -0.78 -0.17
C LEU A 30 3.36 -1.27 -0.27
N SER A 31 3.95 -1.75 0.83
CA SER A 31 5.33 -2.27 0.85
C SER A 31 5.54 -3.37 -0.19
N GLU A 32 4.62 -4.33 -0.30
CA GLU A 32 4.72 -5.42 -1.27
C GLU A 32 4.66 -4.94 -2.73
N ARG A 33 3.84 -3.91 -3.03
CA ARG A 33 3.81 -3.30 -4.37
C ARG A 33 5.10 -2.56 -4.70
N LEU A 34 5.69 -1.86 -3.73
CA LEU A 34 6.97 -1.16 -3.92
C LEU A 34 8.12 -2.15 -4.13
N LYS A 35 8.17 -3.25 -3.37
CA LYS A 35 9.14 -4.34 -3.56
C LYS A 35 9.00 -5.00 -4.93
N ALA A 36 7.76 -5.21 -5.39
CA ALA A 36 7.52 -5.76 -6.72
C ALA A 36 8.06 -4.84 -7.84
N GLU A 37 7.83 -3.53 -7.74
CA GLU A 37 8.37 -2.55 -8.70
C GLU A 37 9.91 -2.49 -8.66
N GLN A 38 10.51 -2.46 -7.47
CA GLN A 38 11.96 -2.47 -7.30
C GLN A 38 12.58 -3.72 -7.97
N ARG A 39 12.00 -4.90 -7.72
CA ARG A 39 12.43 -6.15 -8.34
C ARG A 39 12.29 -6.12 -9.86
N ALA A 40 11.19 -5.56 -10.39
CA ALA A 40 10.98 -5.44 -11.82
C ALA A 40 12.06 -4.56 -12.49
N LEU A 41 12.41 -3.42 -11.87
CA LEU A 41 13.46 -2.51 -12.37
C LEU A 41 14.83 -3.19 -12.39
N LEU A 42 15.19 -3.89 -11.30
CA LEU A 42 16.47 -4.60 -11.21
C LEU A 42 16.56 -5.76 -12.20
N LEU A 43 15.47 -6.51 -12.39
CA LEU A 43 15.41 -7.60 -13.38
C LEU A 43 15.48 -7.07 -14.81
N ALA A 44 14.84 -5.95 -15.11
CA ALA A 44 14.92 -5.32 -16.43
C ALA A 44 16.36 -4.88 -16.74
N ALA A 45 17.04 -4.28 -15.76
CA ALA A 45 18.46 -3.91 -15.89
C ALA A 45 19.35 -5.15 -16.10
N ALA A 46 19.18 -6.18 -15.27
CA ALA A 46 19.96 -7.41 -15.38
C ALA A 46 19.78 -8.11 -16.74
N LYS A 47 18.56 -8.11 -17.30
CA LYS A 47 18.28 -8.69 -18.63
C LYS A 47 18.98 -7.95 -19.77
N ASN A 48 19.20 -6.65 -19.63
CA ASN A 48 19.87 -5.85 -20.67
C ASN A 48 21.39 -6.06 -20.67
N GLY A 49 21.97 -6.70 -19.65
CA GLY A 49 23.40 -6.99 -19.56
C GLY A 49 24.28 -5.78 -19.25
N ASP A 50 23.69 -4.59 -19.15
CA ASP A 50 24.36 -3.32 -18.89
C ASP A 50 23.95 -2.75 -17.52
N LEU A 51 24.74 -1.81 -17.02
CA LEU A 51 24.34 -1.01 -15.85
C LEU A 51 23.05 -0.23 -16.16
N PRO A 52 22.06 -0.21 -15.25
CA PRO A 52 20.89 0.62 -15.40
C PRO A 52 21.28 2.10 -15.48
N ALA A 53 20.49 2.88 -16.24
CA ALA A 53 20.64 4.33 -16.27
C ALA A 53 20.59 4.92 -14.86
N GLN A 54 21.28 6.04 -14.64
CA GLN A 54 21.34 6.72 -13.34
C GLN A 54 19.95 7.01 -12.77
N SER A 55 18.97 7.35 -13.62
CA SER A 55 17.58 7.57 -13.22
C SER A 55 16.92 6.30 -12.66
N THR A 56 17.22 5.12 -13.23
CA THR A 56 16.75 3.83 -12.72
C THR A 56 17.39 3.52 -11.36
N LEU A 57 18.68 3.78 -11.19
CA LEU A 57 19.36 3.62 -9.90
C LEU A 57 18.76 4.53 -8.82
N GLN A 58 18.51 5.80 -9.15
CA GLN A 58 17.86 6.76 -8.24
C GLN A 58 16.43 6.31 -7.88
N ARG A 59 15.68 5.78 -8.85
CA ARG A 59 14.33 5.26 -8.61
C ARG A 59 14.36 4.06 -7.67
N VAL A 60 15.30 3.14 -7.84
CA VAL A 60 15.49 2.00 -6.93
C VAL A 60 15.83 2.47 -5.52
N ALA A 61 16.77 3.42 -5.37
CA ALA A 61 17.12 3.97 -4.07
C ALA A 61 15.93 4.65 -3.37
N GLN A 62 15.09 5.38 -4.11
CA GLN A 62 13.88 5.98 -3.54
C GLN A 62 12.85 4.93 -3.09
N LEU A 63 12.71 3.83 -3.85
CA LEU A 63 11.85 2.72 -3.45
C LEU A 63 12.35 2.09 -2.14
N GLU A 64 13.67 1.89 -2.00
CA GLU A 64 14.28 1.35 -0.78
C GLU A 64 14.00 2.22 0.44
N LEU A 65 14.17 3.54 0.32
CA LEU A 65 13.87 4.49 1.40
C LEU A 65 12.41 4.40 1.84
N ASN A 66 11.48 4.31 0.88
CA ASN A 66 10.05 4.23 1.18
C ASN A 66 9.67 2.87 1.79
N ILE A 67 10.24 1.77 1.30
CA ILE A 67 10.04 0.44 1.88
C ILE A 67 10.52 0.43 3.33
N ALA A 68 11.74 0.92 3.60
CA ALA A 68 12.29 0.99 4.95
C ALA A 68 11.43 1.85 5.87
N ALA A 69 10.93 3.01 5.41
CA ALA A 69 10.04 3.86 6.20
C ALA A 69 8.73 3.13 6.58
N ILE A 70 8.14 2.38 5.64
CA ILE A 70 6.93 1.60 5.89
C ILE A 70 7.21 0.44 6.86
N GLU A 71 8.28 -0.32 6.64
CA GLU A 71 8.66 -1.45 7.49
C GLU A 71 8.98 -1.02 8.93
N ASN A 72 9.62 0.14 9.10
CA ASN A 72 9.83 0.75 10.41
C ASN A 72 8.49 1.14 11.06
N THR A 73 7.58 1.76 10.30
CA THR A 73 6.24 2.14 10.81
C THR A 73 5.42 0.93 11.25
N LEU A 74 5.54 -0.19 10.53
CA LEU A 74 4.88 -1.46 10.87
C LEU A 74 5.50 -2.10 12.13
N THR A 75 6.83 -2.00 12.29
CA THR A 75 7.55 -2.54 13.44
C THR A 75 7.27 -1.73 14.71
N ASP A 76 7.19 -0.41 14.61
CA ASP A 76 6.93 0.49 15.75
C ASP A 76 5.51 0.35 16.34
N LYS A 77 4.58 -0.24 15.58
CA LYS A 77 3.18 -0.46 15.99
C LYS A 77 2.89 -1.89 16.49
N ALA A 78 3.85 -2.80 16.44
CA ALA A 78 3.73 -4.20 16.85
C ALA A 78 4.05 -4.40 18.34
#